data_AF-A0A963VT29-F1
#
_entry.id   AF-A0A963VT29-F1
#
_cell.length_a   1.000
_cell.length_b   1.000
_cell.length_c   1.000
_cell.angle_alpha   90.00
_cell.angle_beta   90.00
_cell.angle_gamma   90.00
#
_symmetry.space_group_name_H-M   'P 1'
#
loop_
_entity.id
_entity.type
_entity.pdbx_description
1 polymer ?
#
loop_
_entity_poly.entity_id
_entity_poly.type
_entity_poly.pdbx_seq_one_letter_code
_entity_poly.pdbx_strand_id
1 'polypeptide(L)'
;MPSFDIGPTRAVGAVDNRLARETRQNAARQPQASVSEAPVARAQVSAGQPPVDTDRVAQIRKAVEDGSYPIVPAKVADAMIAAGMILRAAK
;
A
#
# COMPACT_ATOMS: atom_id res chain seq x y z
N MET A 1 -6.05 34.35 -9.80
CA MET A 1 -5.63 32.95 -9.57
C MET A 1 -5.71 32.67 -8.08
N PRO A 2 -6.37 31.61 -7.60
CA PRO A 2 -6.37 31.30 -6.17
C PRO A 2 -5.00 30.73 -5.77
N SER A 3 -4.45 31.23 -4.66
CA SER A 3 -3.16 30.80 -4.11
C SER A 3 -3.34 29.57 -3.23
N PHE A 4 -2.51 28.55 -3.42
CA PHE A 4 -2.46 27.38 -2.54
C PHE A 4 -1.32 27.55 -1.53
N ASP A 5 -1.67 27.58 -0.24
CA ASP A 5 -0.70 27.57 0.85
C ASP A 5 -0.24 26.13 1.12
N ILE A 6 1.04 25.87 0.87
CA ILE A 6 1.69 24.59 1.19
C ILE A 6 2.19 24.69 2.62
N GLY A 7 1.49 24.03 3.55
CA GLY A 7 1.90 23.93 4.95
C GLY A 7 3.28 23.30 5.13
N PRO A 8 3.94 23.50 6.29
CA PRO A 8 5.34 23.12 6.49
C PRO A 8 5.56 21.60 6.34
N THR A 9 6.48 21.22 5.46
CA THR A 9 6.86 19.82 5.23
C THR A 9 7.63 19.28 6.43
N ARG A 10 7.04 18.32 7.15
CA ARG A 10 7.70 17.61 8.24
C ARG A 10 8.51 16.46 7.66
N ALA A 11 9.80 16.40 7.97
CA ALA A 11 10.64 15.29 7.52
C ALA A 11 10.20 13.98 8.19
N VAL A 12 10.05 12.92 7.40
CA VAL A 12 9.86 11.57 7.92
C VAL A 12 11.24 11.04 8.28
N GLY A 13 11.60 11.12 9.57
CA GLY A 13 12.88 10.63 10.09
C GLY A 13 12.95 9.10 10.09
N ALA A 14 14.15 8.55 9.90
CA ALA A 14 14.41 7.11 9.99
C ALA A 14 14.05 6.59 11.39
N VAL A 15 13.23 5.54 11.44
CA VAL A 15 12.84 4.90 12.70
C VAL A 15 14.02 4.08 13.22
N ASP A 16 14.67 4.55 14.27
CA ASP A 16 15.67 3.77 14.99
C ASP A 16 14.97 2.75 15.90
N ASN A 17 14.95 1.48 15.47
CA ASN A 17 14.30 0.39 16.19
C ASN A 17 14.88 0.13 17.59
N ARG A 18 16.08 0.67 17.91
CA ARG A 18 16.70 0.51 19.23
C ARG A 18 16.06 1.44 20.25
N LEU A 19 15.84 2.71 19.89
CA LEU A 19 15.16 3.67 20.76
C LEU A 19 13.71 3.26 21.05
N ALA A 20 13.04 2.63 20.07
CA ALA A 20 11.70 2.07 20.21
C ALA A 20 11.63 0.86 21.14
N ARG A 21 12.75 0.14 21.37
CA ARG A 21 12.81 -1.00 22.30
C ARG A 21 13.05 -0.52 23.73
N GLU A 22 13.90 0.47 23.91
CA GLU A 22 14.22 1.07 25.21
C GLU A 22 13.00 1.79 25.82
N THR A 23 12.19 2.47 24.99
CA THR A 23 10.93 3.08 25.43
C THR A 23 9.89 2.07 25.89
N ARG A 24 9.81 0.87 25.28
CA ARG A 24 8.91 -0.20 25.74
C ARG A 24 9.32 -0.79 27.09
N GLN A 25 10.62 -0.85 27.39
CA GLN A 25 11.11 -1.34 28.68
C GLN A 25 10.88 -0.33 29.81
N ASN A 26 10.91 0.98 29.52
CA ASN A 26 10.57 2.01 30.51
C ASN A 26 9.06 2.18 30.74
N ALA A 27 8.22 1.86 29.75
CA ALA A 27 6.76 1.93 29.88
C ALA A 27 6.17 0.91 30.87
N ALA A 28 6.92 -0.12 31.27
CA ALA A 28 6.47 -1.12 32.25
C ALA A 28 6.50 -0.63 33.72
N ARG A 29 6.95 0.61 33.99
CA ARG A 29 7.12 1.14 35.35
C ARG A 29 6.40 2.47 35.64
N GLN A 30 5.46 2.91 34.81
CA GLN A 30 4.68 4.12 35.10
C GLN A 30 3.18 3.81 35.32
N PRO A 31 2.53 4.45 36.31
CA PRO A 31 1.09 4.34 36.47
C PRO A 31 0.40 4.87 35.21
N GLN A 32 -0.52 4.07 34.67
CA GLN A 32 -1.25 4.32 33.44
C GLN A 32 -2.08 5.60 33.57
N ALA A 33 -1.55 6.72 33.08
CA ALA A 33 -2.40 7.83 32.65
C ALA A 33 -3.15 7.33 31.41
N SER A 34 -4.48 7.24 31.52
CA SER A 34 -5.38 6.89 30.43
C SER A 34 -5.30 7.98 29.34
N VAL A 35 -4.42 7.78 28.38
CA VAL A 35 -4.48 8.49 27.11
C VAL A 35 -5.73 7.97 26.41
N SER A 36 -6.83 8.72 26.52
CA SER A 36 -7.99 8.49 25.67
C SER A 36 -7.52 8.61 24.22
N GLU A 37 -7.46 7.49 23.52
CA GLU A 37 -7.29 7.45 22.08
C GLU A 37 -8.50 8.13 21.45
N ALA A 38 -8.38 9.44 21.20
CA ALA A 38 -9.36 10.15 20.41
C ALA A 38 -9.48 9.43 19.05
N PRO A 39 -10.70 9.15 18.56
CA PRO A 39 -10.87 8.49 17.28
C PRO A 39 -10.27 9.39 16.20
N VAL A 40 -9.12 8.98 15.66
CA VAL A 40 -8.55 9.58 14.46
C VAL A 40 -9.54 9.33 13.33
N ALA A 41 -10.28 10.38 12.96
CA ALA A 41 -11.19 10.37 11.83
C ALA A 41 -10.39 10.04 10.56
N ARG A 42 -10.51 8.78 10.10
CA ARG A 42 -9.95 8.35 8.83
C ARG A 42 -10.83 8.90 7.72
N ALA A 43 -10.48 10.07 7.19
CA ALA A 43 -11.12 10.57 5.98
C ALA A 43 -10.90 9.53 4.87
N GLN A 44 -11.99 8.99 4.33
CA GLN A 44 -11.92 8.08 3.19
C GLN A 44 -11.54 8.91 1.97
N VAL A 45 -10.24 9.01 1.71
CA VAL A 45 -9.73 9.60 0.47
C VAL A 45 -10.11 8.64 -0.63
N SER A 46 -11.04 9.07 -1.50
CA SER A 46 -11.33 8.37 -2.74
C SER A 46 -10.06 8.42 -3.59
N ALA A 47 -9.32 7.31 -3.64
CA ALA A 47 -8.34 7.11 -4.69
C ALA A 47 -9.14 7.12 -5.99
N GLY A 48 -8.95 8.14 -6.83
CA GLY A 48 -9.60 8.23 -8.13
C GLY A 48 -9.24 7.05 -9.04
N GLN A 49 -9.55 7.16 -10.31
CA GLN A 49 -9.16 6.11 -11.25
C GLN A 49 -7.63 5.96 -11.28
N PRO A 50 -7.09 4.72 -11.19
CA PRO A 50 -5.68 4.49 -11.36
C PRO A 50 -5.27 4.93 -12.78
N PRO A 51 -4.05 5.45 -12.96
CA PRO A 51 -3.55 5.79 -14.28
C PRO A 51 -3.44 4.51 -15.13
N VAL A 52 -4.22 4.43 -16.21
CA VAL A 52 -4.17 3.35 -17.18
C VAL A 52 -3.50 3.85 -18.46
N ASP A 53 -2.54 3.09 -18.96
CA ASP A 53 -1.88 3.33 -20.24
C ASP A 53 -2.71 2.68 -21.36
N THR A 54 -3.44 3.51 -22.11
CA THR A 54 -4.34 3.08 -23.19
C THR A 54 -3.60 2.50 -24.38
N ASP A 55 -2.40 3.01 -24.68
CA ASP A 55 -1.60 2.57 -25.83
C ASP A 55 -1.08 1.16 -25.58
N ARG A 56 -0.64 0.90 -24.35
CA ARG A 56 -0.27 -0.45 -23.91
C ARG A 56 -1.44 -1.42 -23.98
N VAL A 57 -2.65 -1.00 -23.59
CA VAL A 57 -3.83 -1.87 -23.70
C VAL A 57 -4.11 -2.21 -25.16
N ALA A 58 -4.03 -1.24 -26.08
CA ALA A 58 -4.23 -1.48 -27.50
C ALA A 58 -3.20 -2.48 -28.07
N GLN A 59 -1.91 -2.33 -27.72
CA GLN A 59 -0.86 -3.25 -28.14
C GLN A 59 -1.09 -4.68 -27.62
N ILE A 60 -1.47 -4.82 -26.36
CA ILE A 60 -1.77 -6.13 -25.76
C ILE A 60 -2.96 -6.78 -26.46
N ARG A 61 -4.04 -6.03 -26.71
CA ARG A 61 -5.22 -6.55 -27.42
C ARG A 61 -4.85 -7.09 -28.80
N LYS A 62 -4.05 -6.33 -29.57
CA LYS A 62 -3.54 -6.79 -30.86
C LYS A 62 -2.72 -8.08 -30.76
N ALA A 63 -1.79 -8.16 -29.79
CA ALA A 63 -0.97 -9.36 -29.59
C ALA A 63 -1.80 -10.59 -29.18
N VAL A 64 -2.94 -10.40 -28.50
CA VAL A 64 -3.88 -11.47 -28.17
C VAL A 64 -4.66 -11.91 -29.41
N GLU A 65 -5.13 -10.97 -30.24
CA GLU A 65 -5.80 -11.25 -31.52
C GLU A 65 -4.89 -12.02 -32.48
N ASP A 66 -3.63 -11.60 -32.59
CA ASP A 66 -2.61 -12.24 -33.46
C ASP A 66 -2.09 -13.57 -32.87
N GLY A 67 -2.52 -13.96 -31.66
CA GLY A 67 -2.07 -15.17 -30.98
C GLY A 67 -0.61 -15.16 -30.53
N SER A 68 0.09 -14.02 -30.64
CA SER A 68 1.50 -13.87 -30.28
C SER A 68 1.72 -13.51 -28.80
N TYR A 69 0.65 -13.30 -28.03
CA TYR A 69 0.76 -13.01 -26.60
C TYR A 69 1.25 -14.27 -25.85
N PRO A 70 2.42 -14.20 -25.18
CA PRO A 70 3.05 -15.40 -24.64
C PRO A 70 2.32 -15.93 -23.39
N ILE A 71 1.91 -17.19 -23.43
CA ILE A 71 1.39 -17.92 -22.26
C ILE A 71 2.58 -18.59 -21.57
N VAL A 72 2.93 -18.10 -20.37
CA VAL A 72 4.04 -18.64 -19.57
C VAL A 72 3.47 -19.19 -18.26
N PRO A 73 3.45 -20.52 -18.04
CA PRO A 73 2.81 -21.12 -16.85
C PRO A 73 3.30 -20.54 -15.53
N ALA A 74 4.59 -20.23 -15.41
CA ALA A 74 5.16 -19.60 -14.22
C ALA A 74 4.56 -18.21 -13.93
N LYS A 75 4.37 -17.38 -14.97
CA LYS A 75 3.75 -16.04 -14.83
C LYS A 75 2.27 -16.13 -14.48
N VAL A 76 1.58 -17.14 -15.00
CA VAL A 76 0.17 -17.40 -14.65
C VAL A 76 0.06 -17.80 -13.19
N ALA A 77 0.91 -18.72 -12.72
CA ALA A 77 0.94 -19.13 -11.31
C ALA A 77 1.22 -17.94 -10.36
N ASP A 78 2.19 -17.09 -10.71
CA ASP A 78 2.51 -15.87 -9.95
C ASP A 78 1.32 -14.91 -9.88
N ALA A 79 0.66 -14.66 -11.01
CA ALA A 79 -0.55 -13.84 -11.06
C ALA A 79 -1.70 -14.44 -10.22
N MET A 80 -1.85 -15.77 -10.19
CA MET A 80 -2.87 -16.44 -9.37
C MET A 80 -2.57 -16.36 -7.87
N ILE A 81 -1.29 -16.40 -7.47
CA ILE A 81 -0.87 -16.19 -6.08
C ILE A 81 -1.11 -14.73 -5.69
N ALA A 82 -0.70 -13.77 -6.53
CA ALA A 82 -0.91 -12.34 -6.30
C ALA A 82 -2.41 -11.98 -6.23
N ALA A 83 -3.24 -12.63 -7.04
CA ALA A 83 -4.70 -12.50 -7.01
C ALA A 83 -5.37 -13.25 -5.82
N GLY A 84 -4.58 -13.98 -5.01
CA GLY A 84 -5.08 -14.72 -3.85
C GLY A 84 -5.93 -15.96 -4.18
N MET A 85 -5.88 -16.45 -5.43
CA MET A 85 -6.69 -17.59 -5.88
C MET A 85 -6.14 -18.94 -5.38
N ILE A 86 -4.82 -19.06 -5.19
CA ILE A 86 -4.17 -20.32 -4.75
C ILE A 86 -3.84 -20.30 -3.24
N LEU A 87 -3.55 -19.13 -2.67
CA LEU A 87 -3.12 -18.98 -1.26
C LEU A 87 -4.28 -18.94 -0.23
N ARG A 88 -5.46 -19.50 -0.54
CA ARG A 88 -6.59 -19.60 0.41
C ARG A 88 -6.73 -20.94 1.13
N ALA A 89 -5.72 -21.81 1.06
CA ALA A 89 -5.64 -23.02 1.89
C ALA A 89 -4.85 -22.75 3.18
N ALA A 90 -5.43 -21.96 4.09
CA ALA A 90 -4.96 -21.86 5.47
C ALA A 90 -6.14 -21.55 6.40
N LYS A 91 -6.90 -22.59 6.74
CA LYS A 91 -7.75 -22.69 7.92
C LYS A 91 -7.80 -24.15 8.34
#